data_AF-D3RW96-F1
#
_entry.id   AF-D3RW96-F1
#
_cell.length_a   1.000
_cell.length_b   1.000
_cell.length_c   1.000
_cell.angle_alpha   90.00
_cell.angle_beta   90.00
_cell.angle_gamma   90.00
#
_symmetry.space_group_name_H-M   'P 1'
#
loop_
_entity.id
_entity.type
_entity.pdbx_description
1 polymer ?
#
loop_
_entity_poly.entity_id
_entity_poly.type
_entity_poly.pdbx_seq_one_letter_code
_entity_poly.pdbx_strand_id
1 'polypeptide(L)'
;MSAQQTRWLLIGLGFWTSVALAWDERTVMDFIVAHNPTLRAQRLVTSAYTPPSGVMARVKEYSSIYGRAGAGGTDYLSGDSDPFVLQAGIQITIPLTATKERREQALKAVEEVRAIETLRGKVLADIAQLRQQEADLEACEQRRQFLEQKSDWLQKRVTEGYSDIEELWTLGKQLNEERATANRLRALIKTQRYQLASQAGDEHDRLLAYLDGRTPIMDTGD
;
A
#
# COMPACT_ATOMS: atom_id res chain seq x y z
N MET A 1 3.73 61.17 0.96
CA MET A 1 3.38 59.75 1.20
C MET A 1 4.22 58.93 0.25
N SER A 2 5.25 58.28 0.78
CA SER A 2 6.41 57.80 0.02
C SER A 2 6.18 56.38 -0.53
N ALA A 3 6.62 56.16 -1.77
CA ALA A 3 6.58 54.91 -2.53
C ALA A 3 7.35 53.73 -1.89
N GLN A 4 7.88 53.90 -0.67
CA GLN A 4 8.54 52.83 0.09
C GLN A 4 7.56 52.01 0.94
N GLN A 5 6.40 52.53 1.34
CA GLN A 5 5.45 51.75 2.15
C GLN A 5 4.69 50.69 1.34
N THR A 6 4.50 50.90 0.04
CA THR A 6 3.84 49.93 -0.86
C THR A 6 4.74 48.73 -1.23
N ARG A 7 6.06 48.83 -1.04
CA ARG A 7 6.99 47.71 -1.30
C ARG A 7 7.01 46.67 -0.18
N TRP A 8 6.72 47.06 1.06
CA TRP A 8 6.69 46.13 2.20
C TRP A 8 5.40 45.31 2.29
N LEU A 9 4.29 45.82 1.74
CA LEU A 9 3.02 45.10 1.71
C LEU A 9 2.95 43.98 0.66
N LEU A 10 3.89 43.93 -0.30
CA LEU A 10 3.94 42.87 -1.32
C LEU A 10 4.91 41.74 -0.99
N ILE A 11 5.75 41.87 0.04
CA ILE A 11 6.67 40.79 0.47
C ILE A 11 5.99 39.83 1.46
N GLY A 12 4.90 40.26 2.11
CA GLY A 12 4.14 39.43 3.05
C GLY A 12 3.25 38.36 2.41
N LEU A 13 3.01 38.41 1.09
CA LEU A 13 2.06 37.52 0.41
C LEU A 13 2.71 36.40 -0.42
N GLY A 14 4.04 36.33 -0.47
CA GLY A 14 4.77 35.49 -1.45
C GLY A 14 5.37 34.19 -0.95
N PHE A 15 5.25 33.83 0.35
CA PHE A 15 6.13 32.81 0.94
C PHE A 15 5.44 31.63 1.64
N TRP A 16 4.21 31.27 1.24
CA TRP A 16 3.50 30.15 1.84
C TRP A 16 2.95 29.17 0.80
N THR A 17 3.68 28.99 -0.30
CA THR A 17 3.58 27.76 -1.10
C THR A 17 4.66 26.79 -0.65
N SER A 18 4.64 26.42 0.64
CA SER A 18 5.03 25.06 1.00
C SER A 18 3.94 24.13 0.45
N VAL A 19 3.84 24.04 -0.88
CA VAL A 19 3.40 22.79 -1.48
C VAL A 19 4.54 21.85 -1.13
N ALA A 20 4.46 21.28 0.08
CA ALA A 20 4.98 19.95 0.33
C ALA A 20 4.70 19.21 -0.97
N LEU A 21 5.73 18.71 -1.63
CA LEU A 21 5.61 17.78 -2.74
C LEU A 21 4.76 16.63 -2.21
N ALA A 22 3.44 16.80 -2.29
CA ALA A 22 2.48 15.98 -1.59
C ALA A 22 2.23 14.83 -2.54
N TRP A 23 3.18 13.89 -2.52
CA TRP A 23 2.97 12.55 -3.01
C TRP A 23 1.60 12.09 -2.49
N ASP A 24 0.79 11.53 -3.38
CA ASP A 24 -0.59 11.18 -3.08
C ASP A 24 -0.64 9.84 -2.35
N GLU A 25 -1.30 9.83 -1.19
CA GLU A 25 -1.43 8.65 -0.33
C GLU A 25 -2.18 7.53 -1.03
N ARG A 26 -3.17 7.89 -1.86
CA ARG A 26 -3.94 6.92 -2.64
C ARG A 26 -3.06 6.26 -3.70
N THR A 27 -2.28 7.06 -4.42
CA THR A 27 -1.33 6.57 -5.43
C THR A 27 -0.29 5.62 -4.81
N VAL A 28 0.28 5.95 -3.65
CA VAL A 28 1.22 5.07 -2.92
C VAL A 28 0.56 3.77 -2.50
N MET A 29 -0.66 3.83 -1.95
CA MET A 29 -1.39 2.65 -1.51
C MET A 29 -1.69 1.70 -2.68
N ASP A 30 -2.21 2.24 -3.79
CA ASP A 30 -2.58 1.46 -4.96
C ASP A 30 -1.34 0.76 -5.56
N PHE A 31 -0.19 1.45 -5.58
CA PHE A 31 1.07 0.88 -6.03
C PHE A 31 1.59 -0.24 -5.14
N ILE A 32 1.54 -0.06 -3.81
CA ILE A 32 1.95 -1.10 -2.85
C ILE A 32 1.05 -2.33 -3.01
N VAL A 33 -0.27 -2.16 -3.08
CA VAL A 33 -1.22 -3.28 -3.24
C VAL A 33 -1.01 -4.02 -4.57
N ALA A 34 -0.61 -3.32 -5.63
CA ALA A 34 -0.31 -3.91 -6.93
C ALA A 34 0.98 -4.76 -6.93
N HIS A 35 2.04 -4.29 -6.27
CA HIS A 35 3.38 -4.88 -6.37
C HIS A 35 3.80 -5.73 -5.17
N ASN A 36 3.00 -5.78 -4.10
CA ASN A 36 3.39 -6.49 -2.89
C ASN A 36 3.58 -8.01 -3.12
N PRO A 37 4.76 -8.57 -2.76
CA PRO A 37 5.08 -9.97 -3.01
C PRO A 37 4.23 -10.95 -2.18
N THR A 38 3.78 -10.56 -0.98
CA THR A 38 2.92 -11.40 -0.14
C THR A 38 1.52 -11.53 -0.72
N LEU A 39 0.98 -10.44 -1.30
CA LEU A 39 -0.30 -10.48 -2.01
C LEU A 39 -0.18 -11.28 -3.30
N ARG A 40 0.94 -11.17 -4.03
CA ARG A 40 1.20 -12.01 -5.22
C ARG A 40 1.22 -13.50 -4.86
N ALA A 41 1.89 -13.88 -3.77
CA ALA A 41 1.91 -15.27 -3.29
C ALA A 41 0.51 -15.78 -2.91
N GLN A 42 -0.31 -14.95 -2.26
CA GLN A 42 -1.69 -15.31 -1.92
C GLN A 42 -2.57 -15.44 -3.16
N ARG A 43 -2.50 -14.52 -4.12
CA ARG A 43 -3.22 -14.61 -5.39
C ARG A 43 -2.87 -15.88 -6.15
N LEU A 44 -1.59 -16.29 -6.14
CA LEU A 44 -1.17 -17.56 -6.74
C LEU A 44 -1.84 -18.75 -6.06
N VAL A 45 -1.89 -18.77 -4.72
CA VAL A 45 -2.61 -19.81 -3.96
C VAL A 45 -4.11 -19.77 -4.30
N THR A 46 -4.76 -18.61 -4.30
CA THR A 46 -6.20 -18.50 -4.66
C THR A 46 -6.47 -18.97 -6.08
N SER A 47 -5.60 -18.62 -7.04
CA SER A 47 -5.74 -19.00 -8.45
C SER A 47 -5.64 -20.52 -8.67
N ALA A 48 -4.80 -21.22 -7.89
CA ALA A 48 -4.66 -22.66 -7.96
C ALA A 48 -5.94 -23.42 -7.52
N TYR A 49 -6.79 -22.78 -6.71
CA TYR A 49 -8.06 -23.35 -6.21
C TYR A 49 -9.30 -22.78 -6.92
N THR A 50 -9.12 -21.92 -7.92
CA THR A 50 -10.22 -21.36 -8.71
C THR A 50 -10.51 -22.29 -9.89
N PRO A 51 -11.63 -23.06 -9.90
CA PRO A 51 -11.95 -23.92 -11.02
C PRO A 51 -12.26 -23.09 -12.27
N PRO A 52 -12.03 -23.62 -13.48
CA PRO A 52 -12.40 -22.95 -14.72
C PRO A 52 -13.90 -22.60 -14.69
N SER A 53 -14.21 -21.33 -14.93
CA SER A 53 -15.55 -20.71 -14.77
C SER A 53 -16.63 -21.25 -15.71
N GLY A 54 -16.33 -22.28 -16.50
CA GLY A 54 -17.27 -22.91 -17.43
C GLY A 54 -18.11 -23.99 -16.76
N VAL A 55 -19.44 -23.84 -16.81
CA VAL A 55 -20.40 -24.92 -16.52
C VAL A 55 -20.05 -26.19 -17.31
N MET A 56 -19.57 -26.01 -18.55
CA MET A 56 -19.14 -27.09 -19.44
C MET A 56 -17.89 -27.83 -18.96
N ALA A 57 -16.91 -27.13 -18.36
CA ALA A 57 -15.71 -27.73 -17.80
C ALA A 57 -16.05 -28.57 -16.55
N ARG A 58 -16.93 -28.02 -15.71
CA ARG A 58 -17.44 -28.69 -14.51
C ARG A 58 -18.24 -29.95 -14.85
N VAL A 59 -19.10 -29.89 -15.87
CA VAL A 59 -19.85 -31.09 -16.33
C VAL A 59 -18.92 -32.12 -16.97
N LYS A 60 -17.88 -31.69 -17.71
CA LYS A 60 -16.88 -32.60 -18.31
C LYS A 60 -16.06 -33.35 -17.25
N GLU A 61 -15.71 -32.70 -16.15
CA GLU A 61 -14.94 -33.31 -15.06
C GLU A 61 -15.75 -34.34 -14.25
N TYR A 62 -17.07 -34.21 -14.20
CA TYR A 62 -17.94 -35.05 -13.36
C TYR A 62 -18.96 -35.92 -14.13
N SER A 63 -18.84 -36.02 -15.46
CA SER A 63 -19.63 -36.95 -16.28
C SER A 63 -18.78 -38.15 -16.68
N SER A 64 -19.11 -39.33 -16.15
CA SER A 64 -18.60 -40.59 -16.68
C SER A 64 -19.69 -41.24 -17.54
N ILE A 65 -19.31 -41.60 -18.76
CA ILE A 65 -20.16 -42.37 -19.66
C ILE A 65 -19.85 -43.83 -19.37
N TYR A 66 -20.84 -44.60 -18.93
CA TYR A 66 -20.70 -46.03 -18.76
C TYR A 66 -21.65 -46.73 -19.73
N GLY A 67 -21.10 -47.70 -20.47
CA GLY A 67 -21.88 -48.65 -21.26
C GLY A 67 -21.71 -50.02 -20.63
N ARG A 68 -22.81 -50.63 -20.16
CA ARG A 68 -22.78 -52.01 -19.69
C ARG A 68 -23.43 -52.88 -20.75
N ALA A 69 -22.61 -53.71 -21.41
CA ALA A 69 -23.08 -54.81 -22.24
C ALA A 69 -22.96 -56.09 -21.41
N GLY A 70 -24.09 -56.71 -21.08
CA GLY A 70 -24.13 -57.97 -20.34
C GLY A 70 -24.88 -59.01 -21.14
N ALA A 71 -24.25 -60.16 -21.37
CA ALA A 71 -24.91 -61.38 -21.82
C ALA A 71 -24.99 -62.31 -20.59
N GLY A 72 -26.16 -62.38 -19.97
CA GLY A 72 -26.37 -63.18 -18.77
C GLY A 72 -27.84 -63.16 -18.38
N GLY A 73 -28.52 -64.29 -18.56
CA GLY A 73 -29.93 -64.46 -18.25
C GLY A 73 -30.20 -64.30 -16.75
N THR A 74 -31.05 -63.34 -16.41
CA THR A 74 -31.74 -63.32 -15.12
C THR A 74 -33.21 -63.62 -15.38
N ASP A 75 -33.71 -64.64 -14.69
CA ASP A 75 -34.97 -65.37 -14.89
C ASP A 75 -36.24 -64.58 -14.52
N TYR A 76 -36.26 -63.28 -14.83
CA TYR A 76 -37.40 -62.40 -14.57
C TYR A 76 -37.81 -61.71 -15.86
N LEU A 77 -38.37 -62.49 -16.79
CA LEU A 77 -39.44 -62.11 -17.72
C LEU A 77 -39.58 -63.23 -18.74
N SER A 78 -40.58 -64.07 -18.53
CA SER A 78 -41.05 -65.07 -19.51
C SER A 78 -41.43 -64.38 -20.82
N GLY A 79 -40.72 -64.71 -21.90
CA GLY A 79 -41.04 -64.22 -23.23
C GLY A 79 -39.87 -64.30 -24.20
N ASP A 80 -39.49 -65.53 -24.55
CA ASP A 80 -38.82 -65.94 -25.80
C ASP A 80 -38.21 -64.81 -26.67
N SER A 81 -36.97 -64.41 -26.37
CA SER A 81 -35.99 -63.79 -27.29
C SER A 81 -34.70 -63.46 -26.53
N ASP A 82 -33.55 -63.64 -27.19
CA ASP A 82 -32.20 -63.50 -26.64
C ASP A 82 -32.02 -62.28 -25.70
N PRO A 83 -31.58 -62.46 -24.44
CA PRO A 83 -31.49 -61.38 -23.48
C PRO A 83 -30.18 -60.60 -23.67
N PHE A 84 -30.08 -59.87 -24.77
CA PHE A 84 -29.05 -58.85 -24.91
C PHE A 84 -29.53 -57.54 -24.28
N VAL A 85 -29.05 -57.24 -23.08
CA VAL A 85 -29.41 -56.00 -22.39
C VAL A 85 -28.36 -54.93 -22.73
N LEU A 86 -28.74 -54.01 -23.61
CA LEU A 86 -27.90 -52.87 -24.02
C LEU A 86 -28.29 -51.65 -23.19
N GLN A 87 -27.57 -51.37 -22.11
CA GLN A 87 -27.82 -50.20 -21.26
C GLN A 87 -26.77 -49.11 -21.52
N ALA A 88 -27.22 -47.98 -22.07
CA ALA A 88 -26.44 -46.74 -22.17
C ALA A 88 -26.99 -45.73 -21.14
N GLY A 89 -26.15 -45.28 -20.22
CA GLY A 89 -26.53 -44.33 -19.18
C GLY A 89 -25.47 -43.25 -19.00
N ILE A 90 -25.90 -42.05 -18.66
CA ILE A 90 -25.01 -40.96 -18.22
C ILE A 90 -25.06 -40.95 -16.69
N GLN A 91 -23.94 -41.25 -16.03
CA GLN A 91 -23.86 -41.13 -14.58
C GLN A 91 -23.32 -39.74 -14.24
N ILE A 92 -24.17 -38.91 -13.65
CA ILE A 92 -23.73 -37.63 -13.07
C ILE A 92 -23.45 -37.90 -11.59
N THR A 93 -22.18 -38.12 -11.25
CA THR A 93 -21.78 -38.20 -9.85
C THR A 93 -21.58 -36.78 -9.35
N ILE A 94 -22.51 -36.27 -8.53
CA ILE A 94 -22.32 -35.00 -7.80
C ILE A 94 -21.60 -35.36 -6.49
N PRO A 95 -20.27 -35.18 -6.37
CA PRO A 95 -19.58 -35.55 -5.16
C PRO A 95 -19.95 -34.57 -4.03
N LEU A 96 -20.13 -35.10 -2.81
CA LEU A 96 -20.35 -34.31 -1.59
C LEU A 96 -19.19 -33.33 -1.30
N THR A 97 -18.04 -33.50 -1.94
CA THR A 97 -16.88 -32.58 -1.89
C THR A 97 -17.19 -31.20 -2.47
N ALA A 98 -18.18 -31.06 -3.35
CA ALA A 98 -18.53 -29.77 -3.97
C ALA A 98 -18.94 -28.69 -2.94
N THR A 99 -19.49 -29.08 -1.78
CA THR A 99 -19.81 -28.13 -0.70
C THR A 99 -18.61 -27.80 0.18
N LYS A 100 -17.70 -28.75 0.40
CA LYS A 100 -16.43 -28.54 1.12
C LYS A 100 -15.49 -27.64 0.31
N GLU A 101 -15.35 -27.92 -0.98
CA GLU A 101 -14.52 -27.15 -1.91
C GLU A 101 -15.01 -25.69 -2.05
N ARG A 102 -16.33 -25.47 -2.12
CA ARG A 102 -16.92 -24.10 -2.09
C ARG A 102 -16.63 -23.36 -0.77
N ARG A 103 -16.65 -24.08 0.36
CA ARG A 103 -16.30 -23.48 1.67
C ARG A 103 -14.82 -23.15 1.72
N GLU A 104 -13.95 -24.04 1.26
CA GLU A 104 -12.51 -23.80 1.20
C GLU A 104 -12.17 -22.61 0.28
N GLN A 105 -12.85 -22.46 -0.86
CA GLN A 105 -12.74 -21.29 -1.74
C GLN A 105 -13.18 -20.00 -1.04
N ALA A 106 -14.35 -20.02 -0.39
CA ALA A 106 -14.84 -18.85 0.33
C ALA A 106 -13.90 -18.44 1.47
N LEU A 107 -13.33 -19.41 2.18
CA LEU A 107 -12.33 -19.17 3.23
C LEU A 107 -11.04 -18.56 2.65
N LYS A 108 -10.55 -19.04 1.50
CA LYS A 108 -9.35 -18.50 0.85
C LYS A 108 -9.55 -17.08 0.32
N ALA A 109 -10.72 -16.80 -0.27
CA ALA A 109 -11.07 -15.45 -0.70
C ALA A 109 -11.14 -14.48 0.50
N VAL A 110 -11.70 -14.92 1.63
CA VAL A 110 -11.72 -14.12 2.87
C VAL A 110 -10.31 -13.93 3.43
N GLU A 111 -9.45 -14.95 3.39
CA GLU A 111 -8.04 -14.84 3.79
C GLU A 111 -7.27 -13.80 2.96
N GLU A 112 -7.49 -13.77 1.63
CA GLU A 112 -6.91 -12.78 0.73
C GLU A 112 -7.39 -11.36 1.06
N VAL A 113 -8.70 -11.16 1.22
CA VAL A 113 -9.26 -9.85 1.61
C VAL A 113 -8.69 -9.39 2.94
N ARG A 114 -8.61 -10.29 3.93
CA ARG A 114 -8.05 -9.98 5.25
C ARG A 114 -6.56 -9.60 5.15
N ALA A 115 -5.79 -10.25 4.29
CA ALA A 115 -4.40 -9.89 4.10
C ALA A 115 -4.23 -8.52 3.44
N ILE A 116 -5.07 -8.19 2.44
CA ILE A 116 -5.11 -6.86 1.83
C ILE A 116 -5.48 -5.80 2.89
N GLU A 117 -6.49 -6.04 3.72
CA GLU A 117 -6.90 -5.11 4.78
C GLU A 117 -5.82 -4.91 5.83
N THR A 118 -5.16 -5.99 6.27
CA THR A 118 -4.07 -5.88 7.25
C THR A 118 -2.87 -5.13 6.69
N LEU A 119 -2.53 -5.33 5.40
CA LEU A 119 -1.49 -4.56 4.74
C LEU A 119 -1.89 -3.08 4.63
N ARG A 120 -3.11 -2.79 4.16
CA ARG A 120 -3.65 -1.42 4.07
C ARG A 120 -3.61 -0.71 5.41
N GLY A 121 -4.05 -1.37 6.49
CA GLY A 121 -4.03 -0.80 7.83
C GLY A 121 -2.62 -0.42 8.30
N LYS A 122 -1.62 -1.27 8.03
CA LYS A 122 -0.21 -0.98 8.33
C LYS A 122 0.32 0.18 7.50
N VAL A 123 0.11 0.16 6.18
CA VAL A 123 0.57 1.21 5.27
C VAL A 123 -0.06 2.56 5.61
N LEU A 124 -1.36 2.61 5.93
CA LEU A 124 -2.02 3.84 6.37
C LEU A 124 -1.44 4.37 7.68
N ALA A 125 -1.16 3.49 8.65
CA ALA A 125 -0.52 3.90 9.90
C ALA A 125 0.89 4.46 9.66
N ASP A 126 1.67 3.81 8.82
CA ASP A 126 3.03 4.25 8.45
C ASP A 126 3.01 5.58 7.69
N ILE A 127 2.04 5.78 6.79
CA ILE A 127 1.80 7.05 6.07
C ILE A 127 1.43 8.16 7.07
N ALA A 128 0.48 7.91 7.98
CA ALA A 128 0.06 8.88 8.97
C ALA A 128 1.24 9.30 9.88
N GLN A 129 2.05 8.33 10.30
CA GLN A 129 3.28 8.60 11.06
C GLN A 129 4.27 9.44 10.25
N LEU A 130 4.43 9.17 8.96
CA LEU A 130 5.32 9.93 8.10
C LEU A 130 4.85 11.38 7.93
N ARG A 131 3.56 11.60 7.71
CA ARG A 131 2.95 12.95 7.66
C ARG A 131 3.14 13.72 8.96
N GLN A 132 2.97 13.05 10.10
CA GLN A 132 3.23 13.66 11.40
C GLN A 132 4.68 14.11 11.54
N GLN A 133 5.64 13.25 11.16
CA GLN A 133 7.06 13.58 11.22
C GLN A 133 7.46 14.70 10.25
N GLU A 134 6.87 14.75 9.06
CA GLU A 134 7.06 15.83 8.10
C GLU A 134 6.53 17.17 8.62
N ALA A 135 5.35 17.17 9.24
CA ALA A 135 4.78 18.35 9.89
C ALA A 135 5.64 18.82 11.08
N ASP A 136 6.13 17.89 11.90
CA ASP A 136 7.03 18.20 13.01
C ASP A 136 8.36 18.78 12.51
N LEU A 137 8.88 18.28 11.38
CA LEU A 137 10.08 18.82 10.74
C LEU A 137 9.85 20.26 10.26
N GLU A 138 8.74 20.52 9.58
CA GLU A 138 8.39 21.87 9.11
C GLU A 138 8.26 22.84 10.30
N ALA A 139 7.61 22.43 11.38
CA ALA A 139 7.51 23.22 12.60
C ALA A 139 8.89 23.50 13.26
N CYS A 140 9.81 22.51 13.25
CA CYS A 140 11.19 22.71 13.68
C CYS A 140 11.95 23.69 12.77
N GLU A 141 11.76 23.61 11.45
CA GLU A 141 12.41 24.48 10.48
C GLU A 141 11.94 25.94 10.61
N GLN A 142 10.65 26.17 10.83
CA GLN A 142 10.10 27.50 11.11
C GLN A 142 10.66 28.09 12.41
N ARG A 143 10.71 27.29 13.49
CA ARG A 143 11.33 27.70 14.76
C ARG A 143 12.81 28.04 14.60
N ARG A 144 13.55 27.22 13.84
CA ARG A 144 14.96 27.46 13.54
C ARG A 144 15.15 28.78 12.77
N GLN A 145 14.33 29.04 11.76
CA GLN A 145 14.41 30.28 10.98
C GLN A 145 14.15 31.50 11.87
N PHE A 146 13.17 31.42 12.76
CA PHE A 146 12.91 32.48 13.74
C PHE A 146 14.11 32.71 14.68
N LEU A 147 14.71 31.64 15.20
CA LEU A 147 15.90 31.74 16.04
C LEU A 147 17.10 32.33 15.28
N GLU A 148 17.29 31.98 14.01
CA GLU A 148 18.35 32.56 13.16
C GLU A 148 18.14 34.06 12.94
N GLN A 149 16.92 34.50 12.66
CA GLN A 149 16.61 35.93 12.55
C GLN A 149 16.84 36.67 13.88
N LYS A 150 16.50 36.03 15.01
CA LYS A 150 16.73 36.59 16.34
C LYS A 150 18.23 36.64 16.68
N SER A 151 19.03 35.64 16.28
CA SER A 151 20.49 35.68 16.46
C SER A 151 21.12 36.81 15.67
N ASP A 152 20.71 37.01 14.42
CA ASP A 152 21.24 38.09 13.58
C ASP A 152 20.89 39.47 14.15
N TRP A 153 19.69 39.63 14.70
CA TRP A 153 19.27 40.85 15.36
C TRP A 153 20.07 41.11 16.65
N LEU A 154 20.24 40.09 17.51
CA LEU A 154 21.05 40.23 18.73
C LEU A 154 22.52 40.51 18.42
N GLN A 155 23.09 39.87 17.39
CA GLN A 155 24.47 40.09 17.00
C GLN A 155 24.73 41.55 16.62
N LYS A 156 23.79 42.19 15.90
CA LYS A 156 23.84 43.62 15.59
C LYS A 156 23.82 44.47 16.86
N ARG A 157 22.93 44.16 17.81
CA ARG A 157 22.84 44.91 19.09
C ARG A 157 24.06 44.77 19.98
N VAL A 158 24.67 43.58 20.03
CA VAL A 158 25.91 43.35 20.78
C VAL A 158 27.03 44.16 20.15
N THR A 159 27.11 44.20 18.82
CA THR A 159 28.11 44.99 18.08
C THR A 159 27.94 46.49 18.32
N GLU A 160 26.70 46.96 18.44
CA GLU A 160 26.37 48.34 18.79
C GLU A 160 26.53 48.65 20.30
N GLY A 161 26.89 47.66 21.12
CA GLY A 161 27.16 47.82 22.55
C GLY A 161 25.92 47.85 23.45
N TYR A 162 24.74 47.47 22.93
CA TYR A 162 23.46 47.57 23.65
C TYR A 162 22.99 46.27 24.33
N SER A 163 23.69 45.14 24.17
CA SER A 163 23.23 43.84 24.69
C SER A 163 24.37 42.91 25.12
N ASP A 164 24.02 41.88 25.89
CA ASP A 164 24.95 40.93 26.49
C ASP A 164 25.30 39.76 25.53
N ILE A 165 26.56 39.33 25.58
CA ILE A 165 27.09 38.17 24.85
C ILE A 165 26.48 36.87 25.38
N GLU A 166 26.07 36.82 26.65
CA GLU A 166 25.44 35.63 27.24
C GLU A 166 24.10 35.27 26.57
N GLU A 167 23.30 36.26 26.15
CA GLU A 167 22.06 36.04 25.40
C GLU A 167 22.33 35.39 24.02
N LEU A 168 23.46 35.71 23.38
CA LEU A 168 23.87 35.06 22.14
C LEU A 168 24.26 33.59 22.36
N TRP A 169 24.96 33.29 23.45
CA TRP A 169 25.34 31.91 23.78
C TRP A 169 24.12 31.04 24.09
N THR A 170 23.16 31.55 24.87
CA THR A 170 21.92 30.81 25.18
C THR A 170 21.09 30.53 23.93
N LEU A 171 20.98 31.52 23.04
CA LEU A 171 20.29 31.34 21.76
C LEU A 171 21.04 30.38 20.84
N GLY A 172 22.38 30.47 20.77
CA GLY A 172 23.21 29.54 20.03
C GLY A 172 23.03 28.08 20.50
N LYS A 173 22.89 27.86 21.82
CA LYS A 173 22.57 26.55 22.38
C LYS A 173 21.20 26.04 21.90
N GLN A 174 20.15 26.87 22.00
CA GLN A 174 18.81 26.53 21.53
C GLN A 174 18.79 26.22 20.02
N LEU A 175 19.51 26.99 19.22
CA LEU A 175 19.61 26.81 17.78
C LEU A 175 20.32 25.48 17.44
N ASN A 176 21.36 25.11 18.20
CA ASN A 176 22.03 23.82 18.04
C ASN A 176 21.11 22.64 18.44
N GLU A 177 20.34 22.79 19.52
CA GLU A 177 19.33 21.81 19.93
C GLU A 177 18.27 21.62 18.83
N GLU A 178 17.74 22.70 18.26
CA GLU A 178 16.77 22.63 17.15
C GLU A 178 17.38 22.07 15.85
N ARG A 179 18.69 22.26 15.62
CA ARG A 179 19.39 21.60 14.51
C ARG A 179 19.51 20.09 14.75
N ALA A 180 19.81 19.68 15.97
CA ALA A 180 19.91 18.26 16.32
C ALA A 180 18.54 17.55 16.21
N THR A 181 17.46 18.19 16.64
CA THR A 181 16.09 17.66 16.49
C THR A 181 15.69 17.57 15.02
N ALA A 182 15.95 18.60 14.21
CA ALA A 182 15.67 18.58 12.78
C ALA A 182 16.44 17.45 12.06
N ASN A 183 17.73 17.27 12.37
CA ASN A 183 18.54 16.19 11.78
C ASN A 183 18.02 14.80 12.20
N ARG A 184 17.60 14.63 13.45
CA ARG A 184 16.96 13.41 13.93
C ARG A 184 15.66 13.14 13.16
N LEU A 185 14.79 14.14 13.00
CA LEU A 185 13.53 14.00 12.27
C LEU A 185 13.77 13.64 10.81
N ARG A 186 14.73 14.28 10.12
CA ARG A 186 15.10 13.92 8.74
C ARG A 186 15.57 12.47 8.61
N ALA A 187 16.36 11.97 9.56
CA ALA A 187 16.82 10.58 9.56
C ALA A 187 15.66 9.59 9.77
N LEU A 188 14.71 9.93 10.65
CA LEU A 188 13.50 9.15 10.88
C LEU A 188 12.61 9.12 9.64
N ILE A 189 12.33 10.28 9.03
CA ILE A 189 11.54 10.38 7.80
C ILE A 189 12.18 9.53 6.69
N LYS A 190 13.49 9.64 6.47
CA LYS A 190 14.19 8.83 5.45
C LYS A 190 14.05 7.33 5.71
N THR A 191 14.15 6.92 6.97
CA THR A 191 13.99 5.51 7.36
C THR A 191 12.55 5.05 7.12
N GLN A 192 11.56 5.87 7.47
CA GLN A 192 10.15 5.56 7.27
C GLN A 192 9.78 5.49 5.78
N ARG A 193 10.32 6.38 4.94
CA ARG A 193 10.17 6.31 3.47
C ARG A 193 10.71 5.02 2.91
N TYR A 194 11.89 4.59 3.36
CA TYR A 194 12.48 3.33 2.95
C TYR A 194 11.65 2.12 3.40
N GLN A 195 11.12 2.15 4.64
CA GLN A 195 10.24 1.09 5.14
C GLN A 195 8.94 1.00 4.32
N LEU A 196 8.31 2.12 4.01
CA LEU A 196 7.14 2.17 3.13
C LEU A 196 7.47 1.64 1.73
N ALA A 197 8.59 2.08 1.15
CA ALA A 197 9.05 1.63 -0.16
C ALA A 197 9.29 0.11 -0.20
N SER A 198 9.86 -0.46 0.87
CA SER A 198 10.14 -1.89 0.95
C SER A 198 8.89 -2.78 0.90
N GLN A 199 7.71 -2.25 1.24
CA GLN A 199 6.45 -2.98 1.13
C GLN A 199 6.04 -3.26 -0.34
N ALA A 200 6.60 -2.53 -1.30
CA ALA A 200 6.38 -2.75 -2.73
C ALA A 200 7.25 -3.87 -3.33
N GLY A 201 8.15 -4.48 -2.56
CA GLY A 201 9.01 -5.57 -3.05
C GLY A 201 10.01 -5.10 -4.11
N ASP A 202 10.02 -5.77 -5.27
CA ASP A 202 11.00 -5.53 -6.36
C ASP A 202 10.93 -4.10 -6.93
N GLU A 203 9.79 -3.41 -6.79
CA GLU A 203 9.56 -2.06 -7.30
C GLU A 203 9.78 -0.96 -6.24
N HIS A 204 10.44 -1.30 -5.14
CA HIS A 204 10.73 -0.37 -4.04
C HIS A 204 11.46 0.92 -4.46
N ASP A 205 12.38 0.85 -5.42
CA ASP A 205 13.18 1.99 -5.86
C ASP A 205 12.33 3.06 -6.53
N ARG A 206 11.31 2.65 -7.30
CA ARG A 206 10.37 3.57 -7.95
C ARG A 206 9.50 4.29 -6.93
N LEU A 207 8.98 3.54 -5.95
CA LEU A 207 8.19 4.11 -4.87
C LEU A 207 9.03 5.07 -4.01
N LEU A 208 10.29 4.72 -3.72
CA LEU A 208 11.19 5.60 -2.99
C LEU A 208 11.50 6.89 -3.76
N ALA A 209 11.74 6.80 -5.08
CA ALA A 209 11.96 7.97 -5.92
C ALA A 209 10.75 8.92 -5.94
N TYR A 210 9.53 8.37 -5.90
CA TYR A 210 8.29 9.15 -5.79
C TYR A 210 8.14 9.81 -4.42
N LEU A 211 8.36 9.07 -3.33
CA LEU A 211 8.30 9.60 -1.95
C LEU A 211 9.37 10.67 -1.68
N ASP A 212 10.54 10.55 -2.32
CA ASP A 212 11.60 11.55 -2.26
C ASP A 212 11.36 12.75 -3.20
N GLY A 213 10.29 12.74 -3.99
CA GLY A 213 9.95 13.80 -4.93
C GLY A 213 10.87 13.89 -6.15
N ARG A 214 11.67 12.85 -6.42
CA ARG A 214 12.54 12.77 -7.62
C ARG A 214 11.73 12.49 -8.88
N THR A 215 10.60 11.81 -8.74
CA THR A 215 9.65 11.54 -9.82
C THR A 215 8.29 12.12 -9.45
N PRO A 216 7.72 13.06 -10.23
CA PRO A 216 6.45 13.70 -9.90
C PRO A 216 5.21 12.83 -10.16
N ILE A 217 5.36 11.77 -10.95
CA ILE A 217 4.29 10.85 -11.33
C ILE A 217 4.76 9.44 -11.05
N MET A 218 3.90 8.65 -10.40
CA MET A 218 4.10 7.22 -10.22
C MET A 218 3.47 6.51 -11.41
N ASP A 219 4.30 5.83 -12.20
CA ASP A 219 3.83 4.97 -13.29
C ASP A 219 3.33 3.65 -12.68
N THR A 220 2.01 3.53 -12.53
CA THR A 220 1.34 2.28 -12.19
C THR A 220 1.27 1.47 -13.47
N GLY A 221 2.38 0.84 -13.88
CA GLY A 221 2.44 0.09 -15.14
C GLY A 221 1.22 -0.82 -15.31
N ASP A 222 0.51 -0.61 -16.42
CA ASP A 222 -0.58 -1.47 -16.92
C ASP A 222 -0.04 -2.81 -17.46
#